data_AF-A0A2U3F621-F1
#
_entry.id   AF-A0A2U3F621-F1
#
_cell.length_a   1.000
_cell.length_b   1.000
_cell.length_c   1.000
_cell.angle_alpha   90.00
_cell.angle_beta   90.00
_cell.angle_gamma   90.00
#
_symmetry.space_group_name_H-M   'P 1'
#
loop_
_entity.id
_entity.type
_entity.pdbx_description
1 polymer ?
#
loop_
_entity_poly.entity_id
_entity_poly.type
_entity_poly.pdbx_seq_one_letter_code
_entity_poly.pdbx_strand_id
1 'polypeptide(L)' 'GGLGPDNCVEAAKTGCAGLDFNSGVESQPGIKDASKLASVFKTLRAY' A
#
# COMPACT_ATOMS: atom_id res chain seq x y z
N GLY A 1 5.66 -9.38 0.76
CA GLY A 1 5.65 -8.83 -0.61
C GLY A 1 4.31 -9.15 -1.24
N GLY A 2 3.57 -8.13 -1.70
CA GLY A 2 2.14 -8.22 -2.00
C GLY A 2 1.29 -7.21 -1.21
N LEU A 3 1.90 -6.11 -0.78
CA LEU A 3 1.21 -5.06 -0.04
C LEU A 3 0.38 -4.21 -1.00
N GLY A 4 -0.85 -3.92 -0.61
CA GLY A 4 -1.82 -3.12 -1.33
C GLY A 4 -2.83 -2.48 -0.37
N PRO A 5 -3.87 -1.80 -0.89
CA PRO A 5 -4.84 -1.08 -0.06
C PRO A 5 -5.50 -1.96 1.01
N ASP A 6 -5.82 -3.22 0.66
CA ASP A 6 -6.62 -4.11 1.48
C ASP A 6 -5.88 -4.65 2.71
N ASN A 7 -4.54 -4.72 2.65
CA ASN A 7 -3.72 -5.29 3.72
C ASN A 7 -2.69 -4.29 4.30
N CYS A 8 -2.69 -3.03 3.85
CA CYS A 8 -1.70 -2.05 4.31
C CYS A 8 -1.85 -1.68 5.79
N VAL A 9 -3.07 -1.67 6.34
CA VAL A 9 -3.33 -1.38 7.76
C VAL A 9 -2.69 -2.45 8.65
N GLU A 10 -2.91 -3.71 8.32
CA GLU A 10 -2.39 -4.83 9.10
C GLU A 10 -0.87 -4.86 9.01
N ALA A 11 -0.32 -4.61 7.83
CA ALA A 11 1.11 -4.49 7.62
C ALA A 11 1.71 -3.30 8.39
N ALA A 12 1.02 -2.16 8.49
CA ALA A 12 1.50 -1.02 9.27
C ALA A 12 1.56 -1.32 10.78
N LYS A 13 0.62 -2.14 11.26
CA LYS A 13 0.55 -2.55 12.68
C LYS A 13 1.66 -3.52 13.10
N THR A 14 2.41 -4.12 12.17
CA THR A 14 3.51 -5.03 12.52
C THR A 14 4.74 -4.30 13.10
N GLY A 15 4.71 -2.96 13.14
CA GLY A 15 5.81 -2.15 13.69
C GLY A 15 7.01 -2.04 12.74
N CYS A 16 6.85 -2.37 11.47
CA CYS A 16 7.87 -2.13 10.45
C CYS A 16 8.11 -0.61 10.29
N ALA A 17 9.37 -0.21 10.10
CA ALA A 17 9.76 1.19 9.91
C ALA A 17 9.16 1.82 8.63
N GLY A 18 8.72 1.00 7.69
CA GLY A 18 8.05 1.41 6.46
C GLY A 18 7.47 0.21 5.73
N LEU A 19 6.56 0.49 4.80
CA LEU A 19 5.94 -0.50 3.93
C LEU A 19 6.35 -0.24 2.49
N ASP A 20 6.79 -1.29 1.80
CA ASP A 20 7.15 -1.24 0.38
C ASP A 20 6.00 -1.78 -0.48
N PHE A 21 5.47 -0.93 -1.35
CA PHE A 21 4.35 -1.24 -2.24
C PHE A 21 4.83 -1.39 -3.67
N ASN A 22 4.72 -2.60 -4.21
CA ASN A 22 5.05 -2.86 -5.61
C ASN A 22 3.81 -3.20 -6.45
N SER A 23 3.52 -4.46 -6.72
CA SER A 23 2.41 -4.88 -7.57
C SER A 23 1.02 -4.60 -6.99
N GLY A 24 0.87 -4.52 -5.66
CA GLY A 24 -0.43 -4.27 -5.02
C GLY A 24 -0.97 -2.85 -5.23
N VAL A 25 -0.16 -1.94 -5.77
CA VAL A 25 -0.56 -0.57 -6.16
C VAL A 25 -0.44 -0.35 -7.67
N GLU A 26 -0.36 -1.42 -8.45
CA GLU A 26 -0.33 -1.37 -9.92
C GLU A 26 -1.71 -1.61 -10.52
N SER A 27 -1.98 -1.00 -11.67
CA SER A 27 -3.12 -1.32 -12.53
C SER A 27 -2.77 -2.43 -13.53
N GLN A 28 -1.51 -2.45 -13.98
CA GLN A 28 -0.89 -3.48 -14.82
C GLN A 28 0.58 -3.62 -14.40
N PRO A 29 1.25 -4.75 -14.68
CA PRO A 29 2.66 -4.93 -14.31
C PRO A 29 3.54 -3.75 -14.76
N GLY A 30 4.15 -3.07 -13.79
CA GLY A 30 4.99 -1.88 -14.03
C GLY A 30 4.25 -0.55 -14.22
N ILE A 31 2.92 -0.53 -14.22
CA ILE A 31 2.09 0.68 -14.30
C ILE A 31 1.42 0.92 -12.94
N LYS A 32 1.86 1.97 -12.23
CA LYS A 32 1.30 2.36 -10.94
C LYS A 32 -0.08 2.99 -11.09
N ASP A 33 -0.98 2.65 -10.18
CA ASP A 33 -2.33 3.19 -10.09
C ASP A 33 -2.38 4.30 -9.02
N ALA A 34 -2.60 5.53 -9.47
CA ALA A 34 -2.63 6.69 -8.58
C ALA A 34 -3.74 6.61 -7.52
N SER A 35 -4.89 6.04 -7.86
CA SER A 35 -6.01 5.83 -6.94
C SER A 35 -5.66 4.83 -5.84
N LYS A 36 -5.01 3.72 -6.18
CA LYS A 36 -4.55 2.74 -5.20
C LYS A 36 -3.48 3.32 -4.28
N LEU A 37 -2.52 4.07 -4.83
CA LEU A 37 -1.51 4.78 -4.04
C LEU A 37 -2.17 5.77 -3.07
N ALA A 38 -3.09 6.61 -3.54
CA ALA A 38 -3.80 7.55 -2.69
C ALA A 38 -4.57 6.86 -1.56
N SER A 39 -5.21 5.71 -1.85
CA SER A 39 -5.90 4.90 -0.84
C SER A 39 -4.95 4.37 0.23
N VAL A 40 -3.79 3.84 -0.18
CA VAL A 40 -2.75 3.38 0.74
C VAL A 40 -2.25 4.52 1.63
N PHE A 41 -1.86 5.66 1.06
CA PHE A 41 -1.36 6.79 1.84
C PHE A 41 -2.42 7.37 2.79
N LYS A 42 -3.68 7.44 2.35
CA LYS A 42 -4.78 7.88 3.21
C LYS A 42 -4.94 6.95 4.40
N THR A 43 -4.88 5.65 4.15
CA THR A 43 -5.04 4.61 5.16
C THR A 43 -3.89 4.62 6.16
N LEU A 44 -2.64 4.76 5.69
CA LEU A 44 -1.47 4.85 6.55
C LEU A 44 -1.42 6.12 7.41
N ARG A 45 -2.06 7.21 6.97
CA ARG A 45 -2.14 8.47 7.73
C ARG A 45 -3.29 8.50 8.74
N ALA A 46 -4.27 7.62 8.59
CA ALA A 46 -5.43 7.53 9.47
C ALA A 46 -5.23 6.59 10.68
N TYR A 47 -4.07 5.94 10.76
CA TYR A 47 -3.62 5.06 11.86
C TYR A 47 -2.34 5.60 12.46
#